data_AF-A0A535I9T5-F1
#
_entry.id   AF-A0A535I9T5-F1
#
_cell.length_a   1.000
_cell.length_b   1.000
_cell.length_c   1.000
_cell.angle_alpha   90.00
_cell.angle_beta   90.00
_cell.angle_gamma   90.00
#
_symmetry.space_group_name_H-M   'P 1'
#
loop_
_entity.id
_entity.type
_entity.pdbx_description
1 polymer ?
#
loop_
_entity_poly.entity_id
_entity_poly.type
_entity_poly.pdbx_seq_one_letter_code
_entity_poly.pdbx_strand_id
1 'polypeptide(L)'
;MEPEHAEVRSRTRAAAMELARSTDGDPDSSSPRARLLSAVVDQVAECGFESATVRAICRRAGVAQAVFVQLFPDKKACFLAACRALAEGLIAKVGAALEGAHDWREQVRTGLDAFLTYLADHPTAARACLWPTIRPLLVPA
;
A
#
# COMPACT_ATOMS: atom_id res chain seq x y z
N MET A 1 2.80 -37.00 -20.65
CA MET A 1 3.49 -36.07 -21.56
C MET A 1 3.24 -34.66 -21.05
N GLU A 2 3.79 -34.35 -19.88
CA GLU A 2 3.57 -33.07 -19.18
C GLU A 2 4.81 -32.63 -18.36
N PRO A 3 5.99 -32.36 -18.97
CA PRO A 3 7.08 -31.67 -18.27
C PRO A 3 7.29 -30.20 -18.71
N GLU A 4 6.70 -29.76 -19.84
CA GLU A 4 7.10 -28.51 -20.51
C GLU A 4 6.60 -27.22 -19.81
N HIS A 5 5.47 -27.26 -19.08
CA HIS A 5 4.92 -26.09 -18.38
C HIS A 5 5.69 -25.69 -17.10
N ALA A 6 6.45 -26.61 -16.49
CA ALA A 6 7.26 -26.31 -15.32
C ALA A 6 8.54 -25.54 -15.68
N GLU A 7 9.12 -25.86 -16.84
CA GLU A 7 10.38 -25.30 -17.33
C GLU A 7 10.19 -23.91 -17.97
N VAL A 8 9.04 -23.67 -18.62
CA VAL A 8 8.64 -22.32 -19.06
C VAL A 8 8.43 -21.39 -17.85
N ARG A 9 7.85 -21.88 -16.75
CA ARG A 9 7.69 -21.09 -15.51
C ARG A 9 9.03 -20.78 -14.83
N SER A 10 10.01 -21.69 -14.87
CA SER A 10 11.34 -21.47 -14.29
C SER A 10 12.16 -20.44 -15.10
N ARG A 11 12.09 -20.50 -16.45
CA ARG A 11 12.73 -19.53 -17.35
C ARG A 11 12.10 -18.13 -17.25
N THR A 12 10.78 -18.07 -17.15
CA THR A 12 10.05 -16.80 -16.98
C THR A 12 10.34 -16.17 -15.62
N ARG A 13 10.51 -16.98 -14.57
CA ARG A 13 10.92 -16.53 -13.22
C ARG A 13 12.33 -15.92 -13.22
N ALA A 14 13.29 -16.54 -13.92
CA ALA A 14 14.66 -16.02 -14.02
C ALA A 14 14.70 -14.70 -14.82
N ALA A 15 14.02 -14.63 -15.97
CA ALA A 15 13.95 -13.42 -16.79
C ALA A 15 13.25 -12.25 -16.07
N ALA A 16 12.18 -12.52 -15.30
CA ALA A 16 11.50 -11.51 -14.51
C ALA A 16 12.35 -10.98 -13.33
N MET A 17 13.18 -11.83 -12.71
CA MET A 17 14.18 -11.40 -11.71
C MET A 17 15.31 -10.59 -12.34
N GLU A 18 15.69 -10.88 -13.58
CA GLU A 18 16.64 -10.08 -14.38
C GLU A 18 16.09 -8.65 -14.64
N LEU A 19 14.80 -8.57 -15.03
CA LEU A 19 14.07 -7.32 -15.26
C LEU A 19 13.81 -6.52 -13.98
N ALA A 20 13.68 -7.19 -12.82
CA ALA A 20 13.58 -6.52 -11.53
C ALA A 20 14.95 -5.92 -11.10
N ARG A 21 16.06 -6.62 -11.38
CA ARG A 21 17.43 -6.16 -11.11
C ARG A 21 17.83 -4.93 -11.95
N SER A 22 17.27 -4.73 -13.13
CA SER A 22 17.61 -3.57 -13.98
C SER A 22 16.91 -2.26 -13.60
N THR A 23 15.98 -2.28 -12.64
CA THR A 23 15.30 -1.08 -12.11
C THR A 23 15.92 -0.50 -10.84
N ASP A 24 17.12 -0.96 -10.44
CA ASP A 24 17.86 -0.49 -9.25
C ASP A 24 18.66 0.81 -9.52
N GLY A 25 17.94 1.92 -9.71
CA GLY A 25 18.49 3.27 -9.64
C GLY A 25 17.88 4.07 -8.47
N ASP A 26 18.54 4.03 -7.31
CA ASP A 26 18.60 4.86 -6.07
C ASP A 26 17.71 6.14 -5.92
N PRO A 27 17.31 6.65 -4.71
CA PRO A 27 17.43 6.19 -3.32
C PRO A 27 16.08 6.26 -2.57
N ASP A 28 15.33 5.16 -2.54
CA ASP A 28 14.40 4.86 -1.45
C ASP A 28 14.26 3.35 -1.47
N SER A 29 15.00 2.66 -0.60
CA SER A 29 15.28 1.22 -0.62
C SER A 29 14.04 0.37 -0.26
N SER A 30 12.92 0.65 -0.89
CA SER A 30 11.64 0.00 -0.69
C SER A 30 11.48 -1.13 -1.71
N SER A 31 11.18 -2.33 -1.21
CA SER A 31 10.96 -3.49 -2.07
C SER A 31 9.92 -3.20 -3.16
N PRO A 32 9.95 -3.87 -4.33
CA PRO A 32 8.90 -3.73 -5.35
C PRO A 32 7.47 -3.90 -4.79
N ARG A 33 7.33 -4.72 -3.75
CA ARG A 33 6.10 -4.87 -2.97
C ARG A 33 5.70 -3.56 -2.29
N ALA A 34 6.59 -2.93 -1.53
CA ALA A 34 6.31 -1.66 -0.85
C ALA A 34 5.92 -0.54 -1.83
N ARG A 35 6.61 -0.44 -2.98
CA ARG A 35 6.23 0.51 -4.05
C ARG A 35 4.83 0.26 -4.60
N LEU A 36 4.46 -1.00 -4.81
CA LEU A 36 3.10 -1.37 -5.22
C LEU A 36 2.05 -1.01 -4.17
N LEU A 37 2.34 -1.20 -2.88
CA LEU A 37 1.43 -0.86 -1.79
C LEU A 37 1.19 0.66 -1.70
N SER A 38 2.23 1.48 -1.85
CA SER A 38 2.08 2.94 -1.91
C SER A 38 1.29 3.35 -3.16
N ALA A 39 1.66 2.84 -4.34
CA ALA A 39 1.02 3.21 -5.60
C ALA A 39 -0.48 2.86 -5.67
N VAL A 40 -0.90 1.74 -5.07
CA VAL A 40 -2.34 1.37 -5.04
C VAL A 40 -3.15 2.29 -4.15
N VAL A 41 -2.61 2.71 -3.02
CA VAL A 41 -3.28 3.66 -2.11
C VAL A 41 -3.48 5.00 -2.82
N ASP A 42 -2.46 5.50 -3.51
CA ASP A 42 -2.53 6.76 -4.23
C ASP A 42 -3.52 6.71 -5.40
N GLN A 43 -3.49 5.64 -6.19
CA GLN A 43 -4.45 5.43 -7.28
C GLN A 43 -5.89 5.40 -6.75
N VAL A 44 -6.15 4.66 -5.68
CA VAL A 44 -7.49 4.52 -5.11
C VAL A 44 -7.99 5.84 -4.51
N ALA A 45 -7.13 6.65 -3.89
CA ALA A 45 -7.59 7.93 -3.34
C ALA A 45 -7.74 9.05 -4.37
N GLU A 46 -7.06 8.98 -5.52
CA GLU A 46 -7.26 9.89 -6.66
C GLU A 46 -8.55 9.60 -7.43
N CYS A 47 -8.76 8.35 -7.84
CA CYS A 47 -9.83 7.99 -8.78
C CYS A 47 -10.89 7.02 -8.24
N GLY A 48 -10.74 6.56 -6.99
CA GLY A 48 -11.59 5.53 -6.40
C GLY A 48 -11.15 4.10 -6.73
N PHE A 49 -11.64 3.13 -5.96
CA PHE A 49 -11.23 1.73 -6.10
C PHE A 49 -11.68 1.10 -7.43
N GLU A 50 -12.86 1.47 -7.92
CA GLU A 50 -13.40 0.93 -9.17
C GLU A 50 -12.58 1.37 -10.39
N SER A 51 -12.24 2.66 -10.45
CA SER A 51 -11.47 3.25 -11.55
C SER A 51 -9.97 2.92 -11.49
N ALA A 52 -9.45 2.46 -10.35
CA ALA A 52 -8.07 2.02 -10.22
C ALA A 52 -7.82 0.74 -11.03
N THR A 53 -6.77 0.76 -11.87
CA THR A 53 -6.38 -0.37 -12.72
C THR A 53 -4.99 -0.88 -12.34
N VAL A 54 -4.79 -2.20 -12.43
CA VAL A 54 -3.47 -2.84 -12.19
C VAL A 54 -2.38 -2.20 -13.06
N ARG A 55 -2.71 -1.87 -14.32
CA ARG A 55 -1.78 -1.19 -15.24
C ARG A 55 -1.37 0.19 -14.73
N ALA A 56 -2.29 1.00 -14.21
CA ALA A 56 -1.99 2.32 -13.69
C ALA A 56 -1.17 2.24 -12.39
N ILE A 57 -1.50 1.29 -11.51
CA ILE A 57 -0.76 1.00 -10.28
C ILE A 57 0.68 0.60 -10.58
N CYS A 58 0.87 -0.37 -11.49
CA CYS A 58 2.19 -0.84 -11.92
C CYS A 58 3.02 0.29 -12.52
N ARG A 59 2.41 1.11 -13.38
CA ARG A 59 3.07 2.28 -13.98
C ARG A 59 3.51 3.28 -12.92
N ARG A 60 2.67 3.58 -11.93
CA ARG A 60 3.02 4.49 -10.82
C ARG A 60 4.12 3.92 -9.92
N ALA A 61 4.08 2.63 -9.63
CA ALA A 61 5.08 1.96 -8.79
C ALA A 61 6.44 1.75 -9.48
N GLY A 62 6.53 1.96 -10.80
CA GLY A 62 7.70 1.57 -11.59
C GLY A 62 7.93 0.06 -11.58
N VAL A 63 6.86 -0.74 -11.47
CA VAL A 63 6.93 -2.20 -11.37
C VAL A 63 6.26 -2.83 -12.59
N ALA A 64 6.89 -3.85 -13.19
CA ALA A 64 6.33 -4.58 -14.30
C ALA A 64 5.05 -5.35 -13.89
N GLN A 65 4.06 -5.43 -14.77
CA GLN A 65 2.82 -6.17 -14.48
C GLN A 65 3.07 -7.66 -14.17
N ALA A 66 4.09 -8.26 -14.78
CA ALA A 66 4.49 -9.63 -14.47
C ALA A 66 4.90 -9.80 -13.00
N VAL A 67 5.57 -8.80 -12.42
CA VAL A 67 5.95 -8.79 -11.00
C VAL A 67 4.73 -8.57 -10.11
N PHE A 68 3.77 -7.73 -10.54
CA PHE A 68 2.50 -7.57 -9.82
C PHE A 68 1.75 -8.89 -9.67
N VAL A 69 1.59 -9.64 -10.76
CA VAL A 69 0.86 -10.93 -10.74
C VAL A 69 1.56 -11.99 -9.88
N GLN A 70 2.89 -11.88 -9.70
CA GLN A 70 3.63 -12.76 -8.77
C GLN A 70 3.42 -12.39 -7.30
N LEU A 71 3.26 -11.08 -7.00
CA LEU A 71 3.14 -10.58 -5.63
C LEU A 71 1.70 -10.56 -5.14
N PHE A 72 0.74 -10.33 -6.04
CA PHE A 72 -0.67 -10.17 -5.72
C PHE A 72 -1.56 -10.84 -6.77
N PRO A 73 -2.59 -11.60 -6.34
CA PRO A 73 -3.52 -12.25 -7.25
C PRO A 73 -4.43 -11.24 -7.98
N ASP A 74 -4.78 -10.12 -7.34
CA ASP A 74 -5.65 -9.09 -7.92
C ASP A 74 -5.42 -7.70 -7.27
N LYS A 75 -6.08 -6.67 -7.83
CA LYS A 75 -6.01 -5.28 -7.31
C LYS A 75 -6.53 -5.15 -5.88
N LYS A 76 -7.51 -5.97 -5.49
CA LYS A 76 -8.13 -5.95 -4.16
C LYS A 76 -7.16 -6.47 -3.11
N ALA A 77 -6.45 -7.55 -3.38
CA ALA A 77 -5.44 -8.13 -2.52
C ALA A 77 -4.27 -7.16 -2.31
N CYS A 78 -3.82 -6.48 -3.38
CA CYS A 78 -2.82 -5.44 -3.28
C CYS A 78 -3.29 -4.27 -2.38
N PHE A 79 -4.51 -3.78 -2.59
CA PHE A 79 -5.09 -2.72 -1.78
C PHE A 79 -5.28 -3.12 -0.30
N LEU A 80 -5.80 -4.31 -0.03
CA LEU A 80 -5.97 -4.82 1.33
C LEU A 80 -4.62 -4.99 2.05
N ALA A 81 -3.59 -5.48 1.33
CA ALA A 81 -2.24 -5.55 1.86
C ALA A 81 -1.67 -4.17 2.18
N ALA A 82 -1.99 -3.15 1.37
CA ALA A 82 -1.58 -1.78 1.63
C ALA A 82 -2.29 -1.21 2.87
N CYS A 83 -3.60 -1.39 2.98
CA CYS A 83 -4.37 -1.01 4.16
C CYS A 83 -3.84 -1.68 5.43
N ARG A 84 -3.48 -2.97 5.35
CA ARG A 84 -2.88 -3.69 6.49
C ARG A 84 -1.53 -3.11 6.88
N ALA A 85 -0.64 -2.87 5.91
CA ALA A 85 0.67 -2.27 6.19
C ALA A 85 0.53 -0.87 6.83
N LEU A 86 -0.43 -0.08 6.36
CA LEU A 86 -0.74 1.22 6.95
C LEU A 86 -1.28 1.07 8.38
N ALA A 87 -2.18 0.12 8.63
CA ALA A 87 -2.73 -0.13 9.96
C ALA A 87 -1.65 -0.61 10.94
N GLU A 88 -0.77 -1.52 10.52
CA GLU A 88 0.36 -2.00 11.30
C GLU A 88 1.33 -0.86 11.64
N GLY A 89 1.66 -0.01 10.67
CA GLY A 89 2.50 1.17 10.89
C GLY A 89 1.88 2.18 11.86
N LEU A 90 0.57 2.39 11.77
CA LEU A 90 -0.18 3.24 12.70
C LEU A 90 -0.17 2.65 14.12
N ILE A 91 -0.46 1.36 14.27
CA ILE A 91 -0.45 0.67 15.57
C ILE A 91 0.95 0.76 16.20
N ALA A 92 2.00 0.55 15.42
CA ALA A 92 3.38 0.66 15.91
C ALA A 92 3.71 2.09 16.36
N LYS A 93 3.34 3.12 15.58
CA LYS A 93 3.54 4.53 15.94
C LYS A 93 2.79 4.90 17.22
N VAL A 94 1.51 4.52 17.32
CA VAL A 94 0.69 4.77 18.52
C VAL A 94 1.28 4.04 19.72
N GLY A 95 1.65 2.75 19.57
CA GLY A 95 2.27 1.96 20.63
C GLY A 95 3.55 2.62 21.17
N ALA A 96 4.46 3.03 20.29
CA ALA A 96 5.69 3.72 20.69
C ALA A 96 5.42 5.06 21.39
N ALA A 97 4.41 5.82 20.94
CA ALA A 97 4.04 7.08 21.56
C ALA A 97 3.44 6.89 22.97
N LEU A 98 2.80 5.75 23.23
CA LEU A 98 2.22 5.41 24.54
C LEU A 98 3.27 4.96 25.56
N GLU A 99 4.44 4.46 25.16
CA GLU A 99 5.52 4.04 26.06
C GLU A 99 6.05 5.19 26.95
N GLY A 100 5.91 6.44 26.50
CA GLY A 100 6.31 7.64 27.25
C GLY A 100 5.21 8.26 28.12
N ALA A 101 3.98 7.73 28.10
CA ALA A 101 2.84 8.35 28.77
C ALA A 101 2.49 7.64 30.09
N HIS A 102 2.44 8.41 31.17
CA HIS A 102 2.32 7.88 32.53
C HIS A 102 0.89 7.95 33.11
N ASP A 103 0.01 8.77 32.52
CA ASP A 103 -1.43 8.84 32.85
C ASP A 103 -2.31 8.44 31.65
N TRP A 104 -3.46 7.83 31.90
CA TRP A 104 -4.39 7.39 30.86
C TRP A 104 -4.91 8.55 30.01
N ARG A 105 -5.01 9.76 30.59
CA ARG A 105 -5.40 10.98 29.85
C ARG A 105 -4.33 11.40 28.85
N GLU A 106 -3.06 11.27 29.24
CA GLU A 106 -1.91 11.55 28.38
C GLU A 106 -1.81 10.50 27.28
N GLN A 107 -2.03 9.23 27.61
CA GLN A 107 -2.12 8.13 26.64
C GLN A 107 -3.20 8.37 25.57
N VAL A 108 -4.41 8.78 25.99
CA VAL A 108 -5.50 9.10 25.04
C VAL A 108 -5.13 10.28 24.14
N ARG A 109 -4.54 11.35 24.70
CA ARG A 109 -4.13 12.52 23.91
C ARG A 109 -3.02 12.16 22.92
N THR A 110 -1.98 11.49 23.36
CA THR A 110 -0.83 11.11 22.54
C THR A 110 -1.21 10.10 21.46
N GLY A 111 -2.07 9.13 21.78
CA GLY A 111 -2.60 8.19 20.79
C GLY A 111 -3.47 8.89 19.73
N LEU A 112 -4.32 9.84 20.15
CA LEU A 112 -5.15 10.62 19.22
C LEU A 112 -4.30 11.53 18.33
N ASP A 113 -3.27 12.17 18.89
CA ASP A 113 -2.37 13.05 18.16
C ASP A 113 -1.53 12.28 17.12
N ALA A 114 -1.00 11.11 17.50
CA ALA A 114 -0.32 10.22 16.58
C ALA A 114 -1.25 9.69 15.47
N PHE A 115 -2.50 9.38 15.80
CA PHE A 115 -3.52 8.98 14.83
C PHE A 115 -3.84 10.10 13.83
N LEU A 116 -4.10 11.31 14.31
CA LEU A 116 -4.42 12.47 13.48
C LEU A 116 -3.23 12.90 12.63
N THR A 117 -2.02 12.90 13.20
CA THR A 117 -0.77 13.18 12.46
C THR A 117 -0.55 12.15 11.36
N TYR A 118 -0.75 10.87 11.65
CA TYR A 118 -0.64 9.81 10.64
C TYR A 118 -1.62 10.00 9.49
N LEU A 119 -2.87 10.39 9.79
CA LEU A 119 -3.87 10.71 8.78
C LEU A 119 -3.53 11.97 7.98
N ALA A 120 -2.92 12.98 8.62
CA ALA A 120 -2.46 14.20 7.97
C ALA A 120 -1.29 13.94 7.00
N ASP A 121 -0.35 13.07 7.40
CA ASP A 121 0.80 12.67 6.58
C ASP A 121 0.42 11.74 5.42
N HIS A 122 -0.72 11.05 5.52
CA HIS A 122 -1.21 10.11 4.51
C HIS A 122 -2.61 10.51 4.04
N PRO A 123 -2.78 11.65 3.34
CA PRO A 123 -4.09 12.16 2.92
C PRO A 123 -4.84 11.20 1.99
N THR A 124 -4.11 10.37 1.23
CA THR A 124 -4.68 9.28 0.42
C THR A 124 -5.22 8.13 1.27
N ALA A 125 -4.56 7.75 2.38
CA ALA A 125 -5.07 6.77 3.33
C ALA A 125 -6.26 7.32 4.13
N ALA A 126 -6.19 8.60 4.56
CA ALA A 126 -7.29 9.29 5.20
C ALA A 126 -8.52 9.34 4.29
N ARG A 127 -8.35 9.69 3.00
CA ARG A 127 -9.43 9.61 2.01
C ARG A 127 -9.95 8.18 1.86
N ALA A 128 -9.11 7.17 1.71
CA ALA A 128 -9.60 5.79 1.56
C ALA A 128 -10.38 5.28 2.79
N CYS A 129 -9.98 5.66 3.99
CA CYS A 129 -10.60 5.22 5.23
C CYS A 129 -11.84 6.03 5.62
N LEU A 130 -11.81 7.36 5.42
CA LEU A 130 -12.87 8.28 5.84
C LEU A 130 -13.88 8.62 4.73
N TRP A 131 -13.53 8.49 3.45
CA TRP A 131 -14.43 8.84 2.33
C TRP A 131 -15.75 8.08 2.33
N PRO A 132 -15.82 6.76 2.62
CA PRO A 132 -17.10 6.05 2.70
C PRO A 132 -18.00 6.57 3.84
N THR A 133 -17.41 7.19 4.87
CA THR A 133 -18.11 7.62 6.09
C THR A 133 -18.44 9.11 6.10
N ILE A 134 -17.58 9.96 5.54
CA ILE A 134 -17.70 11.43 5.59
C ILE A 134 -18.36 12.02 4.33
N ARG A 135 -18.41 11.29 3.21
CA ARG A 135 -19.10 11.73 1.99
C ARG A 135 -20.53 12.30 2.23
N PRO A 136 -21.39 11.73 3.08
CA PRO A 136 -22.72 12.31 3.33
C PRO A 136 -22.72 13.63 4.13
N LEU A 137 -21.59 14.03 4.72
CA LEU A 137 -21.47 15.27 5.51
C LEU A 137 -20.84 16.44 4.75
N LEU A 138 -20.08 16.19 3.67
CA LEU A 138 -19.33 17.23 2.96
C LEU A 138 -19.99 17.68 1.64
N VAL A 139 -20.95 16.91 1.11
CA VAL A 139 -21.70 17.25 -0.09
C VAL A 139 -23.19 17.17 0.24
N PRO A 140 -23.87 18.30 0.52
CA PRO A 140 -25.33 18.31 0.57
C PRO A 140 -25.88 17.96 -0.82
N ALA A 141 -27.03 17.26 -0.83
CA ALA A 141 -27.71 16.74 -2.02
C ALA A 141 -28.02 17.80 -3.07
#